data_AF-A0A150RKV1-F1
#
_entry.id   AF-A0A150RKV1-F1
#
_cell.length_a   1.000
_cell.length_b   1.000
_cell.length_c   1.000
_cell.angle_alpha   90.00
_cell.angle_beta   90.00
_cell.angle_gamma   90.00
#
_symmetry.space_group_name_H-M   'P 1'
#
loop_
_entity.id
_entity.type
_entity.pdbx_description
1 polymer ?
#
loop_
_entity_poly.entity_id
_entity_poly.type
_entity_poly.pdbx_seq_one_letter_code
_entity_poly.pdbx_strand_id
1 'polypeptide(L)'
;MLVVRVRQIAVFKRFTARRVSAFGSRVVLKGGFALELRLHGARATRDMDLRVSGDPGALLTELHAAGRMDLGDFMTFEIRRDA
;
A
#
# COMPACT_ATOMS: atom_id res chain seq x y z
N MET A 1 -11.54 -19.31 -2.36
CA MET A 1 -10.47 -18.74 -1.50
C MET A 1 -9.31 -18.14 -2.31
N LEU A 2 -8.76 -18.82 -3.32
CA LEU A 2 -7.62 -18.34 -4.13
C LEU A 2 -7.89 -17.04 -4.89
N VAL A 3 -9.06 -16.87 -5.53
CA VAL A 3 -9.40 -15.66 -6.29
C VAL A 3 -9.39 -14.41 -5.40
N VAL A 4 -9.98 -14.49 -4.21
CA VAL A 4 -9.98 -13.39 -3.22
C VAL A 4 -8.55 -13.00 -2.86
N ARG A 5 -7.66 -14.00 -2.72
CA ARG A 5 -6.27 -13.78 -2.37
C ARG A 5 -5.46 -13.14 -3.48
N VAL A 6 -5.59 -13.65 -4.71
CA VAL A 6 -4.94 -13.08 -5.89
C VAL A 6 -5.37 -11.62 -6.08
N ARG A 7 -6.67 -11.34 -5.93
CA ARG A 7 -7.21 -9.97 -5.97
C ARG A 7 -6.58 -9.09 -4.89
N GLN A 8 -6.49 -9.55 -3.65
CA GLN A 8 -5.92 -8.77 -2.57
C GLN A 8 -4.44 -8.42 -2.83
N ILE A 9 -3.64 -9.38 -3.28
CA ILE A 9 -2.23 -9.15 -3.64
C ILE A 9 -2.13 -8.13 -4.78
N ALA A 10 -2.99 -8.24 -5.80
CA ALA A 10 -3.03 -7.28 -6.91
C ALA A 10 -3.32 -5.86 -6.40
N VAL A 11 -4.36 -5.68 -5.58
CA VAL A 11 -4.73 -4.39 -4.99
C VAL A 11 -3.59 -3.83 -4.13
N PHE A 12 -2.95 -4.66 -3.29
CA PHE A 12 -1.85 -4.22 -2.43
C PHE A 12 -0.62 -3.78 -3.23
N LYS A 13 -0.29 -4.51 -4.30
CA LYS A 13 0.80 -4.11 -5.23
C LYS A 13 0.50 -2.77 -5.89
N ARG A 14 -0.74 -2.54 -6.34
CA ARG A 14 -1.13 -1.27 -7.00
C ARG A 14 -1.17 -0.08 -6.05
N PHE A 15 -1.57 -0.28 -4.80
CA PHE A 15 -1.43 0.76 -3.78
C PHE A 15 0.03 1.04 -3.41
N THR A 16 0.87 0.01 -3.37
CA THR A 16 2.32 0.16 -3.12
C THR A 16 2.98 0.98 -4.23
N ALA A 17 2.62 0.77 -5.50
CA ALA A 17 3.15 1.55 -6.61
C ALA A 17 2.87 3.05 -6.44
N ARG A 18 1.62 3.44 -6.13
CA ARG A 18 1.25 4.85 -5.87
C ARG A 18 2.04 5.48 -4.74
N ARG A 19 2.24 4.72 -3.65
CA ARG A 19 3.00 5.20 -2.51
C ARG A 19 4.47 5.42 -2.83
N VAL A 20 5.10 4.50 -3.57
CA VAL A 20 6.50 4.70 -3.99
C VAL A 20 6.61 5.91 -4.90
N SER A 21 5.67 6.11 -5.84
CA SER A 21 5.65 7.30 -6.70
C SER A 21 5.46 8.61 -5.93
N ALA A 22 4.61 8.64 -4.90
CA ALA A 22 4.30 9.87 -4.15
C ALA A 22 5.31 10.19 -3.02
N PHE A 23 5.81 9.18 -2.33
CA PHE A 23 6.66 9.36 -1.13
C PHE A 23 8.14 9.03 -1.38
N GLY A 24 8.47 8.32 -2.46
CA GLY A 24 9.84 7.88 -2.73
C GLY A 24 10.44 7.10 -1.56
N SER A 25 11.65 7.49 -1.15
CA SER A 25 12.36 6.88 -0.02
C SER A 25 11.78 7.21 1.36
N ARG A 26 10.83 8.16 1.46
CA ARG A 26 10.16 8.49 2.73
C ARG A 26 9.22 7.41 3.21
N VAL A 27 8.91 6.42 2.37
CA VAL A 27 8.04 5.30 2.72
C VAL A 27 8.77 3.97 2.60
N VAL A 28 8.63 3.13 3.62
CA VAL A 28 9.13 1.75 3.64
C VAL A 28 7.97 0.80 3.94
N LEU A 29 7.77 -0.19 3.07
CA LEU A 29 6.85 -1.31 3.31
C LEU A 29 7.49 -2.31 4.28
N LYS A 30 6.72 -2.75 5.28
CA LYS A 30 7.13 -3.66 6.34
C LYS A 30 6.08 -4.75 6.57
N GLY A 31 6.31 -5.57 7.60
CA GLY A 31 5.34 -6.54 8.09
C GLY A 31 5.12 -7.73 7.16
N GLY A 32 3.97 -8.38 7.32
CA GLY A 32 3.65 -9.63 6.62
C GLY A 32 3.69 -9.49 5.09
N PHE A 33 3.15 -8.39 4.55
CA PHE A 33 3.12 -8.20 3.10
C PHE A 33 4.52 -8.02 2.51
N ALA A 34 5.45 -7.38 3.24
CA ALA A 34 6.84 -7.28 2.81
C ALA A 34 7.52 -8.65 2.69
N LEU A 35 7.19 -9.58 3.60
CA LEU A 35 7.69 -10.96 3.58
C LEU A 35 7.08 -11.76 2.43
N GLU A 36 5.77 -11.65 2.21
CA GLU A 36 5.08 -12.32 1.10
C GLU A 36 5.60 -11.95 -0.28
N LEU A 37 6.08 -10.72 -0.46
CA LEU A 37 6.70 -10.30 -1.70
C LEU A 37 8.09 -10.92 -1.92
N ARG A 38 8.75 -11.40 -0.86
CA ARG A 38 10.16 -11.82 -0.87
C ARG A 38 10.37 -13.30 -0.68
N LEU A 39 9.48 -13.97 0.06
CA LEU A 39 9.65 -15.35 0.49
C LEU A 39 8.55 -16.23 -0.10
N HIS A 40 8.95 -17.34 -0.70
CA HIS A 40 8.02 -18.40 -1.09
C HIS A 40 7.40 -19.02 0.16
N GLY A 41 6.07 -19.20 0.18
CA GLY A 41 5.36 -19.83 1.28
C GLY A 41 5.13 -18.96 2.52
N ALA A 42 5.41 -17.65 2.47
CA ALA A 42 5.08 -16.75 3.57
C ALA A 42 3.57 -16.76 3.90
N ARG A 43 3.24 -16.63 5.19
CA ARG A 43 1.84 -16.57 5.65
C ARG A 43 1.13 -15.38 5.03
N ALA A 44 -0.11 -15.59 4.58
CA ALA A 44 -1.00 -14.53 4.14
C ALA A 44 -1.29 -13.52 5.29
N THR A 45 -1.27 -12.23 4.96
CA THR A 45 -1.71 -11.10 5.79
C THR A 45 -2.83 -10.32 5.08
N ARG A 46 -3.64 -9.62 5.87
CA ARG A 46 -4.66 -8.68 5.42
C ARG A 46 -4.29 -7.21 5.66
N ASP A 47 -3.12 -6.99 6.26
CA ASP A 47 -2.66 -5.66 6.64
C ASP A 47 -1.45 -5.24 5.80
N MET A 48 -1.27 -3.92 5.68
CA MET A 48 -0.12 -3.32 5.02
C MET A 48 0.58 -2.37 6.00
N ASP A 49 1.72 -2.80 6.54
CA ASP A 49 2.46 -2.02 7.54
C ASP A 49 3.46 -1.07 6.87
N LEU A 50 3.34 0.21 7.18
CA LEU A 50 4.15 1.26 6.58
C LEU A 50 4.95 2.00 7.64
N ARG A 51 6.22 2.25 7.35
CA ARG A 51 6.94 3.34 8.01
C ARG A 51 6.99 4.51 7.05
N VAL A 52 6.49 5.66 7.50
CA VAL A 52 6.55 6.92 6.75
C VAL A 52 7.36 7.93 7.56
N SER A 53 8.20 8.70 6.87
CA SER A 53 8.97 9.80 7.44
C SER A 53 8.47 11.13 6.87
N GLY A 54 8.36 12.15 7.72
CA GLY A 54 7.84 13.46 7.35
C GLY A 54 6.93 14.02 8.44
N ASP A 55 6.19 15.07 8.10
CA ASP A 55 5.19 15.68 8.99
C ASP A 55 3.97 14.76 9.17
N PRO A 56 3.66 14.30 10.40
CA PRO A 56 2.46 13.52 10.68
C PRO A 56 1.15 14.27 10.36
N GLY A 57 1.15 15.60 10.45
CA GLY A 57 -0.02 16.44 10.16
C GLY A 57 -0.43 16.39 8.69
N ALA A 58 0.55 16.41 7.77
CA ALA A 58 0.33 16.32 6.34
C ALA A 58 0.06 14.89 5.82
N LEU A 59 0.40 13.85 6.60
CA LEU A 59 0.42 12.46 6.13
C LEU A 59 -0.89 11.99 5.50
N LEU A 60 -2.05 12.29 6.13
CA LEU A 60 -3.34 11.84 5.58
C LEU A 60 -3.64 12.51 4.24
N THR A 61 -3.37 13.81 4.11
CA THR A 61 -3.52 14.56 2.86
C THR A 61 -2.60 14.01 1.77
N GLU A 62 -1.34 13.72 2.08
CA GLU A 62 -0.39 13.10 1.15
C GLU A 62 -0.87 11.70 0.72
N LEU A 63 -1.38 10.89 1.65
CA LEU A 63 -1.92 9.56 1.33
C LEU A 63 -3.15 9.65 0.42
N HIS A 64 -4.06 10.60 0.67
CA HIS A 64 -5.19 10.87 -0.21
C HIS A 64 -4.75 11.26 -1.62
N ALA A 65 -3.75 12.14 -1.75
CA ALA A 65 -3.20 12.53 -3.04
C ALA A 65 -2.57 11.32 -3.77
N ALA A 66 -1.78 10.51 -3.05
CA ALA A 66 -1.20 9.29 -3.60
C ALA A 66 -2.26 8.29 -4.07
N GLY A 67 -3.33 8.09 -3.29
CA GLY A 67 -4.42 7.17 -3.64
C GLY A 67 -5.18 7.54 -4.92
N ARG A 68 -5.25 8.84 -5.23
CA ARG A 68 -5.89 9.38 -6.44
C ARG A 68 -4.95 9.52 -7.64
N MET A 69 -3.66 9.22 -7.47
CA MET A 69 -2.71 9.25 -8.57
C MET A 69 -3.13 8.24 -9.65
N ASP A 70 -3.31 8.74 -10.88
CA ASP A 70 -3.58 7.90 -12.03
C ASP A 70 -2.27 7.29 -12.53
N LEU A 71 -2.22 5.96 -12.55
CA LEU A 71 -1.10 5.17 -13.06
C LEU A 71 -1.50 4.36 -14.32
N GLY A 72 -2.65 4.65 -14.92
CA GLY A 72 -3.16 3.91 -16.08
C GLY A 72 -3.55 2.46 -15.75
N ASP A 73 -3.83 2.15 -14.48
CA ASP A 73 -4.14 0.79 -14.00
C ASP A 73 -5.61 0.61 -13.57
N PHE A 74 -6.47 1.58 -13.90
CA PHE A 74 -7.91 1.61 -13.62
C PHE A 74 -8.28 1.52 -12.12
N MET A 75 -7.35 1.81 -11.22
CA MET A 75 -7.61 1.82 -9.77
C MET A 75 -7.58 3.23 -9.19
N THR A 76 -8.42 3.47 -8.18
CA THR A 76 -8.34 4.63 -7.30
C THR A 76 -8.49 4.15 -5.86
N PHE A 77 -7.85 4.84 -4.92
CA PHE A 77 -7.84 4.48 -3.52
C PHE A 77 -8.32 5.65 -2.66
N GLU A 78 -9.29 5.36 -1.80
CA GLU A 78 -9.72 6.27 -0.74
C GLU A 78 -9.19 5.77 0.60
N ILE A 79 -8.46 6.64 1.31
CA ILE A 79 -7.87 6.31 2.61
C ILE A 79 -8.69 7.03 3.68
N ARG A 80 -9.04 6.35 4.76
CA ARG A 80 -9.73 6.97 5.89
C ARG A 80 -9.00 6.56 7.16
N ARG A 81 -9.11 7.38 8.21
CA ARG A 81 -8.74 6.93 9.55
C ARG A 81 -9.74 5.86 9.97
N ASP A 82 -9.25 4.83 10.64
CA ASP A 82 -10.12 3.90 11.33
C ASP A 82 -10.86 4.64 12.45
N ALA A 83 -12.10 4.24 12.73
CA ALA A 83 -12.97 4.89 13.71
C ALA A 83 -12.58 4.52 15.15
#